data_AF-A0A843GEF4-F1
#
_entry.id   AF-A0A843GEF4-F1
#
_cell.length_a   1.000
_cell.length_b   1.000
_cell.length_c   1.000
_cell.angle_alpha   90.00
_cell.angle_beta   90.00
_cell.angle_gamma   90.00
#
_symmetry.space_group_name_H-M   'P 1'
#
loop_
_entity.id
_entity.type
_entity.pdbx_description
1 polymer ?
#
loop_
_entity_poly.entity_id
_entity_poly.type
_entity_poly.pdbx_seq_one_letter_code
_entity_poly.pdbx_strand_id
1 'polypeptide(L)'
;MGVIKYSYSRVDTYNKCPWKYKLKYEDLIYVESNTLALELGTLVHWIEEHISYALMKGETPDYDALREDFYNINNPKAHPQDMDNGQFGINILKERYKSDFYTVDENGESYATRCEWYAKEGMYRQEKFLQDHPTYKIFDVEKYFEFTFEGHILKGYIDRIWFDTKTQQYIIDDIKTKNKFFDEKDTKTPMQHCIYAMALKNALGLFTEPTLFFYDLPFVNARQPIGTMGCINRAKKKLKALFDGIETASEDQWKPSPSPLCYYCEFGGLNPKQPAEGRRQCPYYSMWKPGGKFTGEVLNEWKGISRHEEVMDHYLNEQCSNGQATKIFDLSDF
;
A
#
# COMPACT_ATOMS: atom_id res chain seq x y z
N MET A 1 -22.43 -20.82 -2.76
CA MET A 1 -21.56 -19.84 -2.07
C MET A 1 -21.51 -18.60 -2.95
N GLY A 2 -21.66 -17.41 -2.36
CA GLY A 2 -21.56 -16.16 -3.11
C GLY A 2 -20.13 -15.94 -3.61
N VAL A 3 -19.97 -15.31 -4.77
CA VAL A 3 -18.64 -14.99 -5.31
C VAL A 3 -18.03 -13.85 -4.48
N ILE A 4 -16.94 -14.13 -3.76
CA ILE A 4 -16.25 -13.13 -2.93
C ILE A 4 -15.35 -12.27 -3.83
N LYS A 5 -15.37 -10.95 -3.60
CA LYS A 5 -14.51 -9.98 -4.30
C LYS A 5 -13.32 -9.57 -3.41
N TYR A 6 -12.13 -9.65 -3.98
CA TYR A 6 -10.86 -9.32 -3.35
C TYR A 6 -10.09 -8.26 -4.14
N SER A 7 -9.59 -7.24 -3.45
CA SER A 7 -8.46 -6.44 -3.93
C SER A 7 -7.14 -7.06 -3.48
N TYR A 8 -6.04 -6.72 -4.15
CA TYR A 8 -4.72 -7.13 -3.67
C TYR A 8 -4.48 -6.66 -2.22
N SER A 9 -4.82 -5.41 -1.91
CA SER A 9 -4.67 -4.86 -0.55
C SER A 9 -5.46 -5.62 0.51
N ARG A 10 -6.66 -6.12 0.17
CA ARG A 10 -7.47 -6.97 1.05
C ARG A 10 -6.78 -8.30 1.32
N VAL A 11 -6.30 -8.98 0.28
CA VAL A 11 -5.60 -10.27 0.41
C VAL A 11 -4.25 -10.12 1.14
N ASP A 12 -3.51 -9.05 0.84
CA ASP A 12 -2.23 -8.76 1.50
C ASP A 12 -2.42 -8.41 2.98
N THR A 13 -3.57 -7.86 3.37
CA THR A 13 -3.90 -7.64 4.78
C THR A 13 -3.95 -8.98 5.54
N TYR A 14 -4.58 -10.02 4.97
CA TYR A 14 -4.59 -11.36 5.56
C TYR A 14 -3.19 -11.96 5.61
N ASN A 15 -2.44 -11.87 4.50
CA ASN A 15 -1.06 -12.34 4.42
C ASN A 15 -0.14 -11.70 5.47
N LYS A 16 -0.32 -10.41 5.77
CA LYS A 16 0.47 -9.69 6.77
C LYS A 16 0.03 -9.99 8.21
N CYS A 17 -1.28 -10.02 8.46
CA CYS A 17 -1.84 -10.33 9.76
C CYS A 17 -3.32 -10.75 9.64
N PRO A 18 -3.65 -12.05 9.77
CA PRO A 18 -5.02 -12.54 9.77
C PRO A 18 -5.93 -11.84 10.77
N TRP A 19 -5.42 -11.51 11.96
CA TRP A 19 -6.20 -10.77 12.97
C TRP A 19 -6.62 -9.38 12.47
N LYS A 20 -5.70 -8.63 11.85
CA LYS A 20 -6.02 -7.33 11.23
C LYS A 20 -7.07 -7.48 10.14
N TYR A 21 -6.97 -8.54 9.34
CA TYR A 21 -7.97 -8.83 8.31
C TYR A 21 -9.35 -9.07 8.92
N LYS A 22 -9.45 -9.91 9.96
CA LYS A 22 -10.70 -10.18 10.67
C LYS A 22 -11.35 -8.88 11.15
N LEU A 23 -10.62 -8.07 11.92
CA LEU A 23 -11.12 -6.81 12.45
C LEU A 23 -11.64 -5.88 11.34
N LYS A 24 -10.91 -5.77 10.23
CA LYS A 24 -11.22 -4.83 9.16
C LYS A 24 -12.31 -5.29 8.20
N TYR A 25 -12.29 -6.56 7.80
CA TYR A 25 -13.09 -7.06 6.68
C TYR A 25 -14.19 -8.05 7.09
N GLU A 26 -14.07 -8.70 8.24
CA GLU A 26 -15.11 -9.60 8.78
C GLU A 26 -15.94 -8.91 9.85
N ASP A 27 -15.28 -8.25 10.82
CA ASP A 27 -15.93 -7.49 11.89
C ASP A 27 -16.32 -6.07 11.45
N LEU A 28 -15.87 -5.65 10.25
CA LEU A 28 -16.18 -4.37 9.61
C LEU A 28 -15.86 -3.15 10.49
N ILE A 29 -14.79 -3.23 11.28
CA ILE A 29 -14.31 -2.12 12.09
C ILE A 29 -13.64 -1.11 11.15
N TYR A 30 -14.41 -0.11 10.76
CA TYR A 30 -13.93 0.98 9.93
C TYR A 30 -13.02 1.88 10.74
N VAL A 31 -11.78 2.04 10.25
CA VAL A 31 -10.82 2.96 10.84
C VAL A 31 -10.28 3.87 9.75
N GLU A 32 -10.49 5.17 9.93
CA GLU A 32 -9.90 6.17 9.06
C GLU A 32 -8.45 6.41 9.49
N SER A 33 -7.50 5.96 8.67
CA SER A 33 -6.07 6.15 8.91
C SER A 33 -5.48 7.08 7.86
N ASN A 34 -5.33 8.35 8.21
CA ASN A 34 -4.69 9.35 7.36
C ASN A 34 -3.26 9.59 7.87
N THR A 35 -2.29 9.48 6.97
CA THR A 35 -0.88 9.78 7.25
C THR A 35 -0.32 10.59 6.09
N LEU A 36 0.69 11.41 6.36
CA LEU A 36 1.38 12.17 5.31
C LEU A 36 1.81 11.28 4.14
N ALA A 37 2.37 10.09 4.42
CA ALA A 37 2.84 9.17 3.38
C ALA A 37 1.70 8.67 2.46
N LEU A 38 0.51 8.40 3.03
CA LEU A 38 -0.66 7.94 2.27
C LEU A 38 -1.29 9.07 1.43
N GLU A 39 -1.49 10.24 2.01
CA GLU A 39 -2.09 11.38 1.30
C GLU A 39 -1.13 11.92 0.22
N LEU A 40 0.16 12.01 0.51
CA LEU A 40 1.17 12.38 -0.49
C LEU A 40 1.29 11.33 -1.60
N GLY A 41 1.20 10.05 -1.25
CA GLY A 41 1.12 8.96 -2.22
C GLY A 41 -0.04 9.15 -3.20
N THR A 42 -1.23 9.43 -2.67
CA THR A 42 -2.44 9.68 -3.46
C THR A 42 -2.25 10.87 -4.42
N LEU A 43 -1.69 11.97 -3.93
CA LEU A 43 -1.39 13.15 -4.76
C LEU A 43 -0.41 12.83 -5.89
N VAL A 44 0.70 12.14 -5.60
CA VAL A 44 1.72 11.82 -6.62
C VAL A 44 1.18 10.84 -7.65
N HIS A 45 0.41 9.82 -7.26
CA HIS A 45 -0.23 8.93 -8.23
C HIS A 45 -1.14 9.70 -9.18
N TRP A 46 -1.98 10.61 -8.64
CA TRP A 46 -2.87 11.42 -9.44
C TRP A 46 -2.11 12.29 -10.46
N ILE A 47 -1.01 12.94 -10.05
CA ILE A 47 -0.16 13.72 -10.95
C ILE A 47 0.49 12.82 -12.02
N GLU A 48 1.10 11.70 -11.63
CA GLU A 48 1.74 10.76 -12.55
C GLU A 48 0.74 10.16 -13.55
N GLU A 49 -0.50 9.91 -13.13
CA GLU A 49 -1.60 9.46 -14.00
C GLU A 49 -1.93 10.50 -15.05
N HIS A 50 -2.12 11.77 -14.67
CA HIS A 50 -2.45 12.84 -15.61
C HIS A 50 -1.33 13.07 -16.64
N ILE A 51 -0.07 13.01 -16.20
CA ILE A 51 1.10 13.02 -17.09
C ILE A 51 1.04 11.83 -18.05
N SER A 52 0.83 10.62 -17.51
CA SER A 52 0.77 9.39 -18.31
C SER A 52 -0.35 9.46 -19.36
N TYR A 53 -1.50 10.00 -18.99
CA TYR A 53 -2.69 10.11 -19.85
C TYR A 53 -2.47 11.07 -21.03
N ALA A 54 -1.87 12.25 -20.77
CA ALA A 54 -1.51 13.18 -21.84
C ALA A 54 -0.49 12.55 -22.81
N LEU A 55 0.58 11.95 -22.27
CA LEU A 55 1.59 11.27 -23.08
C LEU A 55 1.02 10.09 -23.88
N MET A 56 0.08 9.32 -23.31
CA MET A 56 -0.61 8.23 -23.99
C MET A 56 -1.42 8.72 -25.22
N LYS A 57 -1.99 9.93 -25.14
CA LYS A 57 -2.69 10.58 -26.27
C LYS A 57 -1.76 11.20 -27.31
N GLY A 58 -0.45 11.22 -27.05
CA GLY A 58 0.52 11.94 -27.87
C GLY A 58 0.46 13.46 -27.67
N GLU A 59 -0.11 13.91 -26.55
CA GLU A 59 -0.17 15.31 -26.14
C GLU A 59 1.03 15.64 -25.23
N THR A 60 1.40 16.91 -25.17
CA THR A 60 2.34 17.41 -24.15
C THR A 60 1.58 17.64 -22.84
N PRO A 61 2.00 17.05 -21.70
CA PRO A 61 1.40 17.35 -20.42
C PRO A 61 1.46 18.85 -20.10
N ASP A 62 0.36 19.40 -19.57
CA ASP A 62 0.34 20.77 -19.04
C ASP A 62 1.03 20.79 -17.66
N TYR A 63 2.35 20.80 -17.67
CA TYR A 63 3.16 20.74 -16.45
C TYR A 63 2.95 21.95 -15.54
N ASP A 64 2.55 23.11 -16.08
CA ASP A 64 2.29 24.29 -15.26
C ASP A 64 0.98 24.15 -14.49
N ALA A 65 -0.09 23.69 -15.14
CA ALA A 65 -1.35 23.37 -14.47
C ALA A 65 -1.18 22.23 -13.45
N LEU A 66 -0.48 21.15 -13.83
CA LEU A 66 -0.23 20.02 -12.93
C LEU A 66 0.64 20.41 -11.74
N ARG A 67 1.58 21.35 -11.90
CA ARG A 67 2.37 21.88 -10.78
C ARG A 67 1.51 22.72 -9.86
N GLU A 68 0.61 23.54 -10.41
CA GLU A 68 -0.35 24.29 -9.61
C GLU A 68 -1.23 23.34 -8.78
N ASP A 69 -1.75 22.28 -9.39
CA ASP A 69 -2.52 21.25 -8.69
C ASP A 69 -1.67 20.53 -7.63
N PHE A 70 -0.44 20.13 -7.97
CA PHE A 70 0.46 19.49 -7.00
C PHE A 70 0.65 20.32 -5.73
N TYR A 71 0.76 21.65 -5.84
CA TYR A 71 0.88 22.51 -4.67
C TYR A 71 -0.45 22.84 -3.99
N ASN A 72 -1.53 23.02 -4.75
CA ASN A 72 -2.70 23.75 -4.27
C ASN A 72 -4.04 23.00 -4.39
N ILE A 73 -4.09 21.83 -5.03
CA ILE A 73 -5.35 21.09 -5.20
C ILE A 73 -6.01 20.84 -3.84
N ASN A 74 -7.32 21.06 -3.76
CA ASN A 74 -8.11 20.77 -2.59
C ASN A 74 -9.37 20.04 -3.03
N ASN A 75 -9.24 18.73 -3.19
CA ASN A 75 -10.32 17.88 -3.67
C ASN A 75 -10.69 16.85 -2.59
N PRO A 76 -11.37 17.25 -1.51
CA PRO A 76 -11.74 16.33 -0.44
C PRO A 76 -12.74 15.29 -0.94
N LYS A 77 -12.66 14.07 -0.39
CA LYS A 77 -13.67 13.03 -0.65
C LYS A 77 -15.05 13.48 -0.21
N ALA A 78 -16.06 13.29 -1.07
CA ALA A 78 -17.45 13.50 -0.68
C ALA A 78 -17.97 12.34 0.20
N HIS A 79 -17.41 11.15 0.01
CA HIS A 79 -17.74 9.95 0.78
C HIS A 79 -16.47 9.09 0.99
N PRO A 80 -16.30 8.34 2.08
CA PRO A 80 -15.10 7.52 2.30
C PRO A 80 -14.74 6.53 1.17
N GLN A 81 -15.75 6.09 0.42
CA GLN A 81 -15.61 5.16 -0.72
C GLN A 81 -15.31 5.86 -2.05
N ASP A 82 -15.27 7.19 -2.06
CA ASP A 82 -14.90 7.99 -3.21
C ASP A 82 -13.44 7.71 -3.58
N MET A 83 -13.22 7.26 -4.81
CA MET A 83 -11.89 6.92 -5.33
C MET A 83 -11.33 7.99 -6.26
N ASP A 84 -12.18 8.89 -6.75
CA ASP A 84 -11.79 9.93 -7.72
C ASP A 84 -11.32 11.18 -6.99
N ASN A 85 -11.79 11.39 -5.76
CA ASN A 85 -11.39 12.50 -4.89
C ASN A 85 -10.48 12.05 -3.73
N GLY A 86 -9.92 13.02 -3.01
CA GLY A 86 -9.02 12.83 -1.87
C GLY A 86 -7.64 13.46 -2.05
N GLN A 87 -7.42 14.20 -3.13
CA GLN A 87 -6.15 14.87 -3.40
C GLN A 87 -6.08 16.17 -2.60
N PHE A 88 -5.01 16.30 -1.82
CA PHE A 88 -4.66 17.52 -1.12
C PHE A 88 -3.25 17.92 -1.53
N GLY A 89 -3.10 19.15 -2.01
CA GLY A 89 -1.85 19.70 -2.48
C GLY A 89 -0.85 19.91 -1.34
N ILE A 90 0.42 20.07 -1.69
CA ILE A 90 1.53 20.23 -0.74
C ILE A 90 1.28 21.33 0.29
N ASN A 91 0.67 22.45 -0.11
CA ASN A 91 0.39 23.56 0.82
C ASN A 91 -0.64 23.20 1.89
N ILE A 92 -1.50 22.22 1.65
CA ILE A 92 -2.44 21.70 2.65
C ILE A 92 -1.75 20.63 3.50
N LEU A 93 -1.02 19.70 2.86
CA LEU A 93 -0.35 18.59 3.55
C LEU A 93 0.69 19.08 4.55
N LYS A 94 1.47 20.12 4.19
CA LYS A 94 2.48 20.69 5.10
C LYS A 94 1.87 21.30 6.36
N GLU A 95 0.65 21.83 6.30
CA GLU A 95 -0.04 22.38 7.47
C GLU A 95 -0.65 21.26 8.32
N ARG A 96 -1.26 20.25 7.70
CA ARG A 96 -1.84 19.09 8.39
C ARG A 96 -0.80 18.25 9.11
N TYR A 97 0.38 18.08 8.51
CA TYR A 97 1.42 17.17 8.97
C TYR A 97 2.75 17.88 9.22
N LYS A 98 2.70 19.11 9.76
CA LYS A 98 3.87 20.00 9.89
C LYS A 98 5.12 19.33 10.45
N SER A 99 5.02 18.59 11.54
CA SER A 99 6.19 17.90 12.12
C SER A 99 6.74 16.83 11.18
N ASP A 100 5.90 15.91 10.69
CA ASP A 100 6.33 14.84 9.79
C ASP A 100 6.90 15.39 8.46
N PHE A 101 6.32 16.49 7.94
CA PHE A 101 6.66 17.04 6.64
C PHE A 101 8.09 17.58 6.55
N TYR A 102 8.58 18.18 7.63
CA TYR A 102 9.93 18.74 7.71
C TYR A 102 10.93 17.83 8.44
N THR A 103 10.49 16.72 9.02
CA THR A 103 11.40 15.78 9.69
C THR A 103 12.33 15.15 8.65
N VAL A 104 13.63 15.22 8.93
CA VAL A 104 14.68 14.56 8.15
C VAL A 104 14.73 13.09 8.54
N ASP A 105 14.60 12.21 7.55
CA ASP A 105 14.66 10.77 7.80
C ASP A 105 16.09 10.19 7.71
N GLU A 106 16.18 8.88 7.85
CA GLU A 106 17.43 8.10 7.79
C GLU A 106 18.27 8.32 6.51
N ASN A 107 17.66 8.80 5.43
CA ASN A 107 18.34 9.09 4.16
C ASN A 107 18.82 10.55 4.07
N GLY A 108 18.64 11.35 5.12
CA GLY A 108 19.13 12.73 5.17
C GLY A 108 18.24 13.76 4.47
N GLU A 109 17.01 13.41 4.10
CA GLU A 109 16.07 14.32 3.45
C GLU A 109 14.69 14.32 4.13
N SER A 110 13.94 15.40 3.93
CA SER A 110 12.56 15.56 4.39
C SER A 110 11.55 15.35 3.25
N TYR A 111 10.26 15.25 3.57
CA TYR A 111 9.22 15.29 2.54
C TYR A 111 9.22 16.62 1.79
N ALA A 112 9.49 17.75 2.47
CA ALA A 112 9.58 19.06 1.84
C ALA A 112 10.59 19.08 0.69
N THR A 113 11.82 18.61 0.94
CA THR A 113 12.90 18.55 -0.06
C THR A 113 12.52 17.68 -1.25
N ARG A 114 11.91 16.51 -1.00
CA ARG A 114 11.51 15.58 -2.06
C ARG A 114 10.36 16.11 -2.91
N CYS A 115 9.38 16.77 -2.29
CA CYS A 115 8.28 17.40 -3.02
C CYS A 115 8.78 18.54 -3.90
N GLU A 116 9.72 19.35 -3.40
CA GLU A 116 10.36 20.40 -4.20
C GLU A 116 11.13 19.84 -5.39
N TRP A 117 11.94 18.80 -5.17
CA TRP A 117 12.65 18.13 -6.26
C TRP A 117 11.67 17.50 -7.26
N TYR A 118 10.60 16.86 -6.78
CA TYR A 118 9.62 16.21 -7.64
C TYR A 118 8.91 17.21 -8.57
N ALA A 119 8.46 18.35 -8.04
CA ALA A 119 7.79 19.40 -8.83
C ALA A 119 8.71 20.08 -9.86
N LYS A 120 10.03 20.11 -9.59
CA LYS A 120 11.03 20.72 -10.48
C LYS A 120 11.54 19.75 -11.53
N GLU A 121 11.81 18.51 -11.15
CA GLU A 121 12.52 17.52 -11.99
C GLU A 121 11.71 16.22 -12.16
N GLY A 122 11.13 15.72 -11.05
CA GLY A 122 10.47 14.41 -11.00
C GLY A 122 9.24 14.26 -11.89
N MET A 123 8.50 15.33 -12.16
CA MET A 123 7.33 15.28 -13.07
C MET A 123 7.72 14.97 -14.52
N TYR A 124 8.94 15.34 -14.96
CA TYR A 124 9.38 15.18 -16.35
C TYR A 124 9.93 13.79 -16.68
N ARG A 125 10.04 12.90 -15.69
CA ARG A 125 10.69 11.59 -15.83
C ARG A 125 10.07 10.71 -16.90
N GLN A 126 8.74 10.71 -17.01
CA GLN A 126 8.02 9.85 -17.95
C GLN A 126 8.25 10.26 -19.40
N GLU A 127 8.16 11.56 -19.68
CA GLU A 127 8.44 12.12 -20.99
C GLU A 127 9.89 11.84 -21.40
N LYS A 128 10.83 12.11 -20.48
CA LYS A 128 12.25 11.78 -20.69
C LYS A 128 12.45 10.30 -20.99
N PHE A 129 11.78 9.41 -20.25
CA PHE A 129 11.86 7.97 -20.49
C PHE A 129 11.38 7.58 -21.90
N LEU A 130 10.27 8.15 -22.38
CA LEU A 130 9.78 7.91 -23.74
C LEU A 130 10.74 8.44 -24.82
N GLN A 131 11.38 9.59 -24.59
CA GLN A 131 12.40 10.13 -25.48
C GLN A 131 13.64 9.22 -25.57
N ASP A 132 14.11 8.72 -24.43
CA ASP A 132 15.26 7.82 -24.34
C ASP A 132 14.93 6.40 -24.85
N HIS A 133 13.65 6.03 -24.89
CA HIS A 133 13.15 4.72 -25.32
C HIS A 133 12.02 4.83 -26.37
N PRO A 134 12.31 5.24 -27.62
CA PRO A 134 11.30 5.58 -28.62
C PRO A 134 10.41 4.42 -29.10
N THR A 135 10.76 3.17 -28.76
CA THR A 135 9.93 2.00 -29.08
C THR A 135 8.85 1.75 -28.03
N TYR A 136 8.96 2.38 -26.86
CA TYR A 136 8.03 2.24 -25.75
C TYR A 136 6.84 3.18 -25.97
N LYS A 137 5.66 2.70 -25.58
CA LYS A 137 4.43 3.48 -25.54
C LYS A 137 3.72 3.20 -24.22
N ILE A 138 3.00 4.19 -23.71
CA ILE A 138 2.01 3.95 -22.66
C ILE A 138 0.82 3.29 -23.34
N PHE A 139 0.46 2.09 -22.89
CA PHE A 139 -0.65 1.31 -23.43
C PHE A 139 -1.95 1.60 -22.70
N ASP A 140 -1.90 1.73 -21.38
CA ASP A 140 -3.07 2.01 -20.53
C ASP A 140 -2.59 2.55 -19.17
N VAL A 141 -3.44 3.31 -18.50
CA VAL A 141 -3.19 3.98 -17.21
C VAL A 141 -4.40 3.80 -16.31
N GLU A 142 -4.19 3.59 -15.02
CA GLU A 142 -5.27 3.25 -14.05
C GLU A 142 -6.23 2.20 -14.63
N LYS A 143 -5.66 1.14 -15.22
CA LYS A 143 -6.46 0.13 -15.91
C LYS A 143 -7.24 -0.70 -14.90
N TYR A 144 -8.54 -0.46 -14.81
CA TYR A 144 -9.43 -1.32 -14.04
C TYR A 144 -9.41 -2.76 -14.57
N PHE A 145 -9.40 -3.72 -13.64
CA PHE A 145 -9.58 -5.12 -13.95
C PHE A 145 -10.52 -5.80 -12.97
N GLU A 146 -11.20 -6.82 -13.47
CA GLU A 146 -11.91 -7.83 -12.68
C GLU A 146 -11.74 -9.18 -13.37
N PHE A 147 -11.22 -10.19 -12.67
CA PHE A 147 -11.11 -11.54 -13.23
C PHE A 147 -11.33 -12.61 -12.16
N THR A 148 -11.74 -13.80 -12.59
CA THR A 148 -11.95 -14.93 -11.68
C THR A 148 -10.67 -15.75 -11.49
N PHE A 149 -10.33 -16.06 -10.24
CA PHE A 149 -9.24 -16.95 -9.87
C PHE A 149 -9.66 -17.81 -8.67
N GLU A 150 -9.53 -19.14 -8.78
CA GLU A 150 -9.90 -20.11 -7.74
C GLU A 150 -11.34 -19.91 -7.20
N GLY A 151 -12.30 -19.51 -8.06
CA GLY A 151 -13.69 -19.28 -7.65
C GLY A 151 -13.98 -17.92 -7.01
N HIS A 152 -12.97 -17.06 -6.88
CA HIS A 152 -13.11 -15.69 -6.37
C HIS A 152 -12.87 -14.66 -7.46
N ILE A 153 -13.41 -13.46 -7.25
CA ILE A 153 -13.14 -12.32 -8.11
C ILE A 153 -11.97 -11.52 -7.52
N LEU A 154 -10.92 -11.35 -8.32
CA LEU A 154 -9.86 -10.39 -8.05
C LEU A 154 -10.14 -9.12 -8.86
N LYS A 155 -10.09 -7.97 -8.18
CA LYS A 155 -10.29 -6.64 -8.79
C LYS A 155 -9.25 -5.62 -8.35
N GLY A 156 -9.05 -4.60 -9.15
CA GLY A 156 -8.14 -3.50 -8.84
C GLY A 156 -7.86 -2.63 -10.06
N TYR A 157 -6.81 -1.84 -9.94
CA TYR A 157 -6.31 -0.95 -10.99
C TYR A 157 -4.82 -1.23 -11.18
N ILE A 158 -4.35 -1.18 -12.43
CA ILE A 158 -2.93 -1.23 -12.76
C ILE A 158 -2.50 0.20 -13.07
N ASP A 159 -1.63 0.77 -12.24
CA ASP A 159 -1.23 2.19 -12.33
C ASP A 159 -0.78 2.56 -13.74
N ARG A 160 0.15 1.78 -14.32
CA ARG A 160 0.64 2.03 -15.67
C ARG A 160 1.08 0.76 -16.39
N ILE A 161 0.65 0.64 -17.64
CA ILE A 161 1.06 -0.44 -18.54
C ILE A 161 1.81 0.17 -19.72
N TRP A 162 3.04 -0.27 -19.94
CA TRP A 162 3.79 0.05 -21.14
C TRP A 162 3.69 -1.08 -22.17
N PHE A 163 3.92 -0.72 -23.43
CA PHE A 163 4.11 -1.66 -24.52
C PHE A 163 5.36 -1.28 -25.31
N ASP A 164 6.30 -2.21 -25.43
CA ASP A 164 7.47 -2.05 -26.29
C ASP A 164 7.15 -2.60 -27.69
N THR A 165 7.00 -1.70 -28.66
CA THR A 165 6.68 -2.03 -30.05
C THR A 165 7.77 -2.83 -30.75
N LYS A 166 9.01 -2.80 -30.27
CA LYS A 166 10.12 -3.57 -30.85
C LYS A 166 10.07 -5.04 -30.43
N THR A 167 9.84 -5.29 -29.15
CA THR A 167 9.80 -6.65 -28.58
C THR A 167 8.39 -7.25 -28.55
N GLN A 168 7.36 -6.44 -28.78
CA GLN A 168 5.94 -6.79 -28.66
C GLN A 168 5.58 -7.28 -27.25
N GLN A 169 6.19 -6.68 -26.22
CA GLN A 169 6.00 -7.07 -24.82
C GLN A 169 5.27 -5.99 -24.03
N TYR A 170 4.35 -6.44 -23.18
CA TYR A 170 3.72 -5.61 -22.14
C TYR A 170 4.61 -5.56 -20.90
N ILE A 171 4.64 -4.39 -20.27
CA ILE A 171 5.43 -4.13 -19.06
C ILE A 171 4.53 -3.46 -18.04
N ILE A 172 4.57 -3.92 -16.80
CA ILE A 172 3.69 -3.45 -15.73
C ILE A 172 4.52 -2.63 -14.73
N ASP A 173 4.09 -1.38 -14.54
CA ASP A 173 4.59 -0.50 -13.49
C ASP A 173 3.56 -0.38 -12.38
N ASP A 174 4.08 -0.23 -11.17
CA ASP A 174 3.32 0.16 -9.99
C ASP A 174 4.12 1.28 -9.33
N ILE A 175 3.48 2.43 -9.17
CA ILE A 175 4.08 3.66 -8.69
C ILE A 175 4.17 3.55 -7.17
N LYS A 176 5.32 3.96 -6.62
CA LYS A 176 5.60 3.90 -5.19
C LYS A 176 6.34 5.16 -4.76
N THR A 177 5.71 5.96 -3.90
CA THR A 177 6.29 7.17 -3.29
C THR A 177 7.27 6.88 -2.15
N LYS A 178 7.84 5.67 -2.11
CA LYS A 178 8.90 5.34 -1.17
C LYS A 178 10.18 6.06 -1.60
N ASN A 179 10.91 6.58 -0.63
CA ASN A 179 12.18 7.31 -0.81
C ASN A 179 13.42 6.41 -0.92
N LYS A 180 13.24 5.09 -1.12
CA LYS A 180 14.33 4.13 -1.27
C LYS A 180 13.89 2.91 -2.05
N PHE A 181 14.85 2.21 -2.64
CA PHE A 181 14.62 0.92 -3.27
C PHE A 181 14.02 -0.10 -2.30
N PHE A 182 13.32 -1.09 -2.86
CA PHE A 182 12.88 -2.25 -2.12
C PHE A 182 14.02 -3.26 -2.00
N ASP A 183 14.11 -3.90 -0.83
CA ASP A 183 15.09 -4.97 -0.59
C ASP A 183 14.83 -6.14 -1.53
N GLU A 184 15.89 -6.82 -1.98
CA GLU A 184 15.77 -7.95 -2.91
C GLU A 184 14.83 -9.07 -2.42
N LYS A 185 14.80 -9.31 -1.11
CA LYS A 185 13.90 -10.31 -0.50
C LYS A 185 12.42 -9.99 -0.77
N ASP A 186 12.07 -8.71 -0.86
CA ASP A 186 10.71 -8.21 -1.04
C ASP A 186 10.34 -8.05 -2.52
N THR A 187 11.33 -8.09 -3.43
CA THR A 187 11.12 -7.98 -4.88
C THR A 187 11.12 -9.32 -5.61
N LYS A 188 11.46 -10.44 -4.96
CA LYS A 188 11.52 -11.78 -5.60
C LYS A 188 10.17 -12.26 -6.15
N THR A 189 9.09 -12.01 -5.42
CA THR A 189 7.73 -12.42 -5.82
C THR A 189 6.77 -11.26 -5.52
N PRO A 190 6.72 -10.24 -6.41
CA PRO A 190 5.86 -9.09 -6.22
C PRO A 190 4.42 -9.51 -6.48
N MET A 191 3.70 -9.85 -5.41
CA MET A 191 2.36 -10.43 -5.50
C MET A 191 1.39 -9.54 -6.28
N GLN A 192 1.49 -8.22 -6.10
CA GLN A 192 0.70 -7.21 -6.81
C GLN A 192 0.89 -7.32 -8.33
N HIS A 193 2.13 -7.22 -8.82
CA HIS A 193 2.45 -7.34 -10.25
C HIS A 193 2.08 -8.70 -10.83
N CYS A 194 2.23 -9.78 -10.05
CA CYS A 194 1.83 -11.11 -10.51
C CYS A 194 0.30 -11.19 -10.74
N ILE A 195 -0.50 -10.56 -9.87
CA ILE A 195 -1.95 -10.44 -10.06
C ILE A 195 -2.25 -9.57 -11.28
N TYR A 196 -1.56 -8.44 -11.44
CA TYR A 196 -1.71 -7.55 -12.59
C TYR A 196 -1.39 -8.27 -13.91
N ALA A 197 -0.36 -9.11 -13.93
CA ALA A 197 -0.01 -9.91 -15.09
C ALA A 197 -1.09 -10.95 -15.45
N MET A 198 -1.69 -11.59 -14.44
CA MET A 198 -2.83 -12.49 -14.62
C MET A 198 -4.06 -11.74 -15.14
N ALA A 199 -4.33 -10.55 -14.59
CA ALA A 199 -5.41 -9.68 -15.02
C ALA A 199 -5.23 -9.22 -16.46
N LEU A 200 -4.03 -8.76 -16.84
CA LEU A 200 -3.75 -8.27 -18.18
C LEU A 200 -3.81 -9.39 -19.22
N LYS A 201 -3.32 -10.59 -18.86
CA LYS A 201 -3.49 -11.79 -19.70
C LYS A 201 -4.96 -12.06 -19.98
N ASN A 202 -5.80 -12.03 -18.95
CA ASN A 202 -7.23 -12.28 -19.08
C ASN A 202 -7.91 -11.18 -19.92
N ALA A 203 -7.65 -9.90 -19.61
CA ALA A 203 -8.27 -8.76 -20.26
C ALA A 203 -7.92 -8.64 -21.75
N LEU A 204 -6.70 -9.01 -22.15
CA LEU A 204 -6.22 -8.89 -23.53
C LEU A 204 -6.18 -10.22 -24.28
N GLY A 205 -6.58 -11.33 -23.65
CA GLY A 205 -6.52 -12.66 -24.27
C GLY A 205 -5.10 -13.12 -24.62
N LEU A 206 -4.09 -12.73 -23.83
CA LEU A 206 -2.69 -13.07 -24.11
C LEU A 206 -2.45 -14.58 -23.92
N PHE A 207 -1.58 -15.16 -24.75
CA PHE A 207 -1.15 -16.56 -24.60
C PHE A 207 -0.45 -16.81 -23.26
N THR A 208 0.41 -15.88 -22.85
CA THR A 208 1.19 -15.94 -21.60
C THR A 208 1.05 -14.64 -20.82
N GLU A 209 1.18 -14.73 -19.49
CA GLU A 209 1.25 -13.55 -18.65
C GLU A 209 2.50 -12.69 -18.97
N PRO A 210 2.40 -11.35 -18.94
CA PRO A 210 3.56 -10.46 -18.97
C PRO A 210 4.51 -10.77 -17.81
N THR A 211 5.82 -10.61 -18.03
CA THR A 211 6.85 -10.95 -17.03
C THR A 211 7.81 -9.81 -16.73
N LEU A 212 7.61 -8.63 -17.32
CA LEU A 212 8.44 -7.45 -17.10
C LEU A 212 7.72 -6.54 -16.10
N PHE A 213 8.28 -6.44 -14.90
CA PHE A 213 7.66 -5.75 -13.76
C PHE A 213 8.64 -4.74 -13.17
N PHE A 214 8.12 -3.58 -12.81
CA PHE A 214 8.90 -2.56 -12.14
C PHE A 214 8.12 -1.87 -11.03
N TYR A 215 8.84 -1.48 -9.97
CA TYR A 215 8.40 -0.36 -9.15
C TYR A 215 8.92 0.94 -9.78
N ASP A 216 8.01 1.87 -10.10
CA ASP A 216 8.40 3.24 -10.43
C ASP A 216 8.49 4.04 -9.13
N LEU A 217 9.64 4.68 -8.89
CA LEU A 217 9.96 5.37 -7.64
C LEU A 217 10.19 6.86 -7.93
N PRO A 218 9.13 7.69 -7.93
CA PRO A 218 9.24 9.11 -8.22
C PRO A 218 10.28 9.82 -7.36
N PHE A 219 10.23 9.64 -6.04
CA PHE A 219 11.16 10.30 -5.12
C PHE A 219 12.58 9.72 -5.09
N VAL A 220 12.84 8.64 -5.83
CA VAL A 220 14.20 8.09 -6.02
C VAL A 220 14.72 8.40 -7.42
N ASN A 221 13.86 8.91 -8.31
CA ASN A 221 14.13 9.05 -9.73
C ASN A 221 14.58 7.74 -10.39
N ALA A 222 13.92 6.62 -10.07
CA ALA A 222 14.35 5.31 -10.53
C ALA A 222 13.20 4.37 -10.84
N ARG A 223 13.45 3.42 -11.74
CA ARG A 223 12.55 2.33 -12.08
C ARG A 223 13.21 1.01 -11.74
N GLN A 224 12.80 0.39 -10.63
CA GLN A 224 13.44 -0.81 -10.09
C GLN A 224 12.85 -2.07 -10.72
N PRO A 225 13.64 -2.90 -11.42
CA PRO A 225 13.16 -4.19 -11.92
C PRO A 225 12.87 -5.13 -10.75
N ILE A 226 11.77 -5.87 -10.84
CA ILE A 226 11.33 -6.80 -9.81
C ILE A 226 10.79 -8.09 -10.42
N GLY A 227 10.58 -9.09 -9.57
CA GLY A 227 10.12 -10.41 -9.98
C GLY A 227 11.24 -11.28 -10.52
N THR A 228 11.37 -12.47 -9.98
CA THR A 228 12.27 -13.49 -10.55
C THR A 228 11.48 -14.53 -11.35
N MET A 229 12.19 -15.33 -12.13
CA MET A 229 11.61 -16.43 -12.90
C MET A 229 10.66 -17.28 -12.02
N GLY A 230 9.46 -17.54 -12.53
CA GLY A 230 8.43 -18.30 -11.83
C GLY A 230 7.68 -17.55 -10.72
N CYS A 231 7.87 -16.23 -10.56
CA CYS A 231 7.14 -15.43 -9.56
C CYS A 231 5.63 -15.56 -9.69
N ILE A 232 5.08 -15.56 -10.91
CA ILE A 232 3.64 -15.70 -11.15
C ILE A 232 3.11 -17.05 -10.64
N ASN A 233 3.84 -18.15 -10.86
CA ASN A 233 3.43 -19.46 -10.35
C ASN A 233 3.51 -19.54 -8.82
N ARG A 234 4.53 -18.92 -8.21
CA ARG A 234 4.60 -18.78 -6.75
C ARG A 234 3.44 -17.94 -6.22
N ALA A 235 3.09 -16.86 -6.90
CA ALA A 235 1.98 -15.99 -6.54
C ALA A 235 0.64 -16.72 -6.62
N LYS A 236 0.37 -17.49 -7.69
CA LYS A 236 -0.84 -18.34 -7.82
C LYS A 236 -0.98 -19.32 -6.65
N LYS A 237 0.10 -20.05 -6.32
CA LYS A 237 0.12 -20.98 -5.18
C LYS A 237 -0.13 -20.26 -3.86
N LYS A 238 0.50 -19.11 -3.66
CA LYS A 238 0.34 -18.30 -2.45
C LYS A 238 -1.07 -17.73 -2.33
N LEU A 239 -1.64 -17.20 -3.41
CA LEU A 239 -3.03 -16.70 -3.45
C LEU A 239 -4.02 -17.79 -3.09
N LYS A 240 -3.87 -18.99 -3.69
CA LYS A 240 -4.71 -20.13 -3.34
C LYS A 240 -4.63 -20.44 -1.84
N ALA A 241 -3.42 -20.55 -1.29
CA ALA A 241 -3.24 -20.82 0.15
C ALA A 241 -3.83 -19.71 1.04
N LEU A 242 -3.78 -18.45 0.60
CA LEU A 242 -4.40 -17.34 1.33
C LEU A 242 -5.92 -17.42 1.29
N PHE A 243 -6.53 -17.73 0.15
CA PHE A 243 -7.97 -17.96 0.05
C PHE A 243 -8.41 -19.14 0.90
N ASP A 244 -7.72 -20.28 0.79
CA ASP A 244 -7.98 -21.45 1.63
C ASP A 244 -7.89 -21.08 3.12
N GLY A 245 -6.90 -20.26 3.51
CA GLY A 245 -6.74 -19.77 4.88
C GLY A 245 -7.89 -18.86 5.33
N ILE A 246 -8.33 -17.93 4.49
CA ILE A 246 -9.46 -17.03 4.79
C ILE A 246 -10.76 -17.82 4.98
N GLU A 247 -10.96 -18.90 4.23
CA GLU A 247 -12.25 -19.60 4.18
C GLU A 247 -12.34 -20.80 5.11
N THR A 248 -11.20 -21.35 5.52
CA THR A 248 -11.17 -22.51 6.42
C THR A 248 -11.39 -22.08 7.86
N ALA A 249 -12.58 -22.34 8.38
CA ALA A 249 -12.86 -22.21 9.81
C ALA A 249 -11.95 -23.15 10.61
N SER A 250 -11.03 -22.58 11.37
CA SER A 250 -10.05 -23.30 12.19
C SER A 250 -9.61 -22.46 13.38
N GLU A 251 -8.99 -23.08 14.38
CA GLU A 251 -8.46 -22.38 15.55
C GLU A 251 -7.41 -21.30 15.19
N ASP A 252 -6.75 -21.45 14.03
CA ASP A 252 -5.67 -20.57 13.57
C ASP A 252 -6.07 -19.70 12.37
N GLN A 253 -7.34 -19.73 11.94
CA GLN A 253 -7.84 -18.91 10.81
C GLN A 253 -7.49 -17.42 11.00
N TRP A 254 -7.62 -16.92 12.21
CA TRP A 254 -7.36 -15.52 12.55
C TRP A 254 -6.09 -15.31 13.35
N LYS A 255 -5.17 -16.29 13.33
CA LYS A 255 -3.93 -16.24 14.10
C LYS A 255 -3.17 -14.94 13.79
N PRO A 256 -2.92 -14.07 14.78
CA PRO A 256 -2.20 -12.83 14.57
C PRO A 256 -0.77 -13.12 14.11
N SER A 257 -0.21 -12.21 13.31
CA SER A 257 1.19 -12.25 12.87
C SER A 257 1.92 -10.97 13.30
N PRO A 258 2.25 -10.83 14.60
CA PRO A 258 2.81 -9.59 15.12
C PRO A 258 4.19 -9.31 14.53
N SER A 259 4.42 -8.05 14.18
CA SER A 259 5.65 -7.60 13.54
C SER A 259 5.91 -6.13 13.92
N PRO A 260 7.06 -5.54 13.53
CA PRO A 260 7.28 -4.10 13.68
C PRO A 260 6.16 -3.22 13.09
N LEU A 261 5.39 -3.72 12.12
CA LEU A 261 4.24 -3.01 11.55
C LEU A 261 3.10 -2.80 12.55
N CYS A 262 3.07 -3.53 13.67
CA CYS A 262 2.11 -3.29 14.75
C CYS A 262 2.19 -1.87 15.31
N TYR A 263 3.37 -1.26 15.32
CA TYR A 263 3.58 0.13 15.78
C TYR A 263 2.87 1.16 14.90
N TYR A 264 2.54 0.81 13.65
CA TYR A 264 1.83 1.68 12.70
C TYR A 264 0.43 1.16 12.37
N CYS A 265 0.01 0.07 13.01
CA CYS A 265 -1.27 -0.57 12.76
C CYS A 265 -2.41 0.25 13.39
N GLU A 266 -3.50 0.43 12.67
CA GLU A 266 -4.69 1.13 13.17
C GLU A 266 -5.30 0.48 14.43
N PHE A 267 -5.07 -0.82 14.64
CA PHE A 267 -5.56 -1.56 15.81
C PHE A 267 -4.50 -1.78 16.90
N GLY A 268 -3.22 -1.46 16.65
CA GLY A 268 -2.14 -1.71 17.59
C GLY A 268 -2.07 -0.67 18.71
N GLY A 269 -2.08 -1.11 19.97
CA GLY A 269 -2.09 -0.20 21.13
C GLY A 269 -0.82 0.62 21.33
N LEU A 270 0.29 0.27 20.69
CA LEU A 270 1.53 1.06 20.68
C LEU A 270 1.58 2.12 19.57
N ASN A 271 0.57 2.19 18.69
CA ASN A 271 0.57 3.18 17.62
C ASN A 271 0.34 4.59 18.22
N PRO A 272 1.32 5.51 18.12
CA PRO A 272 1.20 6.84 18.71
C PRO A 272 0.10 7.68 18.04
N LYS A 273 -0.25 7.33 16.80
CA LYS A 273 -1.30 7.98 16.00
C LYS A 273 -2.53 7.06 15.85
N GLN A 274 -2.78 6.19 16.85
CA GLN A 274 -3.90 5.25 16.79
C GLN A 274 -5.25 5.99 16.70
N PRO A 275 -6.05 5.75 15.65
CA PRO A 275 -7.40 6.30 15.53
C PRO A 275 -8.32 5.78 16.65
N ALA A 276 -9.33 6.57 17.02
CA ALA A 276 -10.19 6.27 18.16
C ALA A 276 -10.93 4.93 18.01
N GLU A 277 -11.41 4.64 16.81
CA GLU A 277 -12.17 3.45 16.42
C GLU A 277 -11.34 2.17 16.53
N GLY A 278 -10.03 2.29 16.29
CA GLY A 278 -9.09 1.18 16.35
C GLY A 278 -8.58 0.86 17.76
N ARG A 279 -8.85 1.72 18.76
CA ARG A 279 -8.42 1.51 20.14
C ARG A 279 -9.09 0.29 20.75
N ARG A 280 -8.33 -0.45 21.56
CA ARG A 280 -8.81 -1.61 22.32
C ARG A 280 -9.34 -2.78 21.47
N GLN A 281 -9.01 -2.82 20.17
CA GLN A 281 -9.46 -3.87 19.25
C GLN A 281 -8.48 -5.05 19.10
N CYS A 282 -7.19 -4.84 19.36
CA CYS A 282 -6.17 -5.87 19.20
C CYS A 282 -5.41 -6.11 20.50
N PRO A 283 -5.49 -7.30 21.11
CA PRO A 283 -4.72 -7.66 22.29
C PRO A 283 -3.36 -8.32 21.91
N TYR A 284 -3.10 -8.55 20.62
CA TYR A 284 -2.01 -9.41 20.13
C TYR A 284 -0.86 -8.64 19.47
N TYR A 285 -0.76 -7.34 19.67
CA TYR A 285 0.25 -6.54 18.96
C TYR A 285 1.67 -6.78 19.49
N SER A 286 2.66 -6.56 18.62
CA SER A 286 4.08 -6.62 19.01
C SER A 286 4.43 -5.46 19.93
N MET A 287 5.29 -5.73 20.91
CA MET A 287 5.83 -4.74 21.84
C MET A 287 6.99 -3.91 21.27
N TRP A 288 7.35 -4.14 20.00
CA TRP A 288 8.45 -3.43 19.33
C TRP A 288 8.16 -1.93 19.14
N LYS A 289 9.22 -1.11 19.26
CA LYS A 289 9.21 0.33 19.01
C LYS A 289 10.36 0.72 18.05
N PRO A 290 10.22 1.82 17.29
CA PRO A 290 11.30 2.34 16.45
C PRO A 290 12.63 2.50 17.20
N GLY A 291 13.74 2.17 16.53
CA GLY A 291 15.08 2.18 17.12
C GLY A 291 15.43 0.94 17.95
N GLY A 292 14.45 0.09 18.29
CA GLY A 292 14.68 -1.17 19.01
C GLY A 292 14.97 -2.37 18.09
N LYS A 293 15.58 -3.42 18.66
CA LYS A 293 15.67 -4.74 18.00
C LYS A 293 14.32 -5.45 18.10
N PHE A 294 13.85 -6.04 17.00
CA PHE A 294 12.67 -6.91 17.03
C PHE A 294 13.00 -8.23 17.74
N THR A 295 12.33 -8.49 18.85
CA THR A 295 12.52 -9.69 19.71
C THR A 295 11.42 -10.74 19.52
N GLY A 296 10.32 -10.39 18.83
CA GLY A 296 9.12 -11.23 18.76
C GLY A 296 8.21 -11.12 19.98
N GLU A 297 8.53 -10.25 20.95
CA GLU A 297 7.67 -10.00 22.11
C GLU A 297 6.34 -9.37 21.70
N VAL A 298 5.26 -9.86 22.34
CA VAL A 298 3.86 -9.49 22.07
C VAL A 298 3.15 -9.20 23.38
N LEU A 299 2.08 -8.39 23.33
CA LEU A 299 1.30 -8.09 24.54
C LEU A 299 0.63 -9.35 25.10
N ASN A 300 -0.03 -10.11 24.23
CA ASN A 300 -0.63 -11.39 24.58
C ASN A 300 -0.33 -12.43 23.50
N GLU A 301 -0.05 -13.66 23.92
CA GLU A 301 0.14 -14.78 23.01
C GLU A 301 -1.21 -15.27 22.45
N TRP A 302 -1.19 -15.78 21.22
CA TRP A 302 -2.34 -16.44 20.63
C TRP A 302 -2.52 -17.84 21.23
N LYS A 303 -3.68 -18.09 21.85
CA LYS A 303 -4.03 -19.37 22.47
C LYS A 303 -5.13 -20.14 21.72
N GLY A 304 -5.39 -19.78 20.46
CA GLY A 304 -6.53 -20.24 19.68
C GLY A 304 -7.72 -19.30 19.76
N ILE A 305 -8.58 -19.31 18.73
CA ILE A 305 -9.79 -18.47 18.68
C ILE A 305 -10.75 -18.82 19.82
N SER A 306 -10.78 -20.09 20.24
CA SER A 306 -11.59 -20.57 21.37
C SER A 306 -11.26 -19.90 22.71
N ARG A 307 -10.05 -19.36 22.87
CA ARG A 307 -9.60 -18.63 24.07
C ARG A 307 -9.51 -17.12 23.86
N HIS A 308 -10.00 -16.62 22.73
CA HIS A 308 -9.93 -15.20 22.41
C HIS A 308 -10.66 -14.33 23.43
N GLU A 309 -11.87 -14.72 23.84
CA GLU A 309 -12.69 -13.95 24.80
C GLU A 309 -11.96 -13.78 26.14
N GLU A 310 -11.36 -14.85 26.67
CA GLU A 310 -10.55 -14.79 27.90
C GLU A 310 -9.38 -13.80 27.77
N VAL A 311 -8.68 -13.81 26.63
CA VAL A 311 -7.57 -12.89 26.37
C VAL A 311 -8.06 -11.44 26.24
N MET A 312 -9.20 -11.23 25.58
CA MET A 312 -9.79 -9.90 25.45
C MET A 312 -10.26 -9.34 26.79
N ASP A 313 -10.89 -10.16 27.63
CA ASP A 313 -11.33 -9.73 28.95
C ASP A 313 -10.15 -9.30 29.81
N HIS A 314 -9.06 -10.06 29.80
CA HIS A 314 -7.82 -9.67 30.46
C HIS A 314 -7.25 -8.36 29.88
N TYR A 315 -7.19 -8.24 28.55
CA TYR A 315 -6.69 -7.05 27.87
C TYR A 315 -7.48 -5.78 28.23
N LEU A 316 -8.82 -5.86 28.22
CA LEU A 316 -9.68 -4.72 28.49
C LEU A 316 -9.68 -4.32 29.96
N ASN A 317 -9.79 -5.30 30.87
CA ASN A 317 -9.97 -5.04 32.29
C ASN A 317 -8.66 -4.78 33.03
N GLU A 318 -7.55 -5.38 32.61
CA GLU A 318 -6.29 -5.29 33.34
C GLU A 318 -5.25 -4.45 32.61
N GLN A 319 -5.09 -4.64 31.29
CA GLN A 319 -4.04 -3.98 30.53
C GLN A 319 -4.47 -2.58 30.03
N CYS A 320 -5.72 -2.42 29.60
CA CYS A 320 -6.27 -1.13 29.16
C CYS A 320 -6.71 -0.22 30.32
N SER A 321 -7.28 -0.79 31.39
CA SER A 321 -7.92 -0.01 32.46
C SER A 321 -6.96 0.43 33.56
N ASN A 322 -5.91 -0.35 33.88
CA ASN A 322 -4.92 0.01 34.92
C ASN A 322 -3.78 0.90 34.43
N GLY A 323 -3.95 1.52 33.27
CA GLY A 323 -2.92 2.34 32.69
C GLY A 323 -1.71 1.58 32.18
N GLN A 324 -1.68 0.26 32.04
CA GLN A 324 -0.50 -0.40 31.43
C GLN A 324 -0.44 -0.18 29.90
N ALA A 325 -1.57 0.07 29.25
CA ALA A 325 -1.64 0.55 27.87
C ALA A 325 -1.51 2.09 27.75
N THR A 326 -1.66 2.85 28.85
CA THR A 326 -1.61 4.33 28.86
C THR A 326 -0.45 4.94 29.67
N LYS A 327 0.31 4.17 30.44
CA LYS A 327 1.54 4.58 31.16
C LYS A 327 2.77 4.65 30.23
N ILE A 328 2.55 4.65 28.92
CA ILE A 328 3.55 4.94 27.89
C ILE A 328 3.34 6.37 27.32
N PHE A 329 2.41 7.15 27.89
CA PHE A 329 2.24 8.57 27.60
C PHE A 329 2.50 9.39 28.86
N ASP A 330 3.74 9.41 29.33
CA ASP A 330 4.23 10.56 30.08
C ASP A 330 4.92 11.47 29.08
N LEU A 331 4.26 12.57 28.72
CA LEU A 331 4.75 13.61 27.80
C LEU A 331 5.64 14.61 28.54
N SER A 332 6.43 14.17 29.53
CA SER A 332 7.31 15.04 30.29
C SER A 332 8.75 15.13 29.76
N ASP A 333 9.11 14.40 28.71
CA ASP A 333 10.47 14.40 28.15
C ASP A 333 10.53 14.75 26.64
N PHE A 334 9.82 15.81 26.22
CA PHE A 334 10.14 16.59 25.02
C PHE A 334 9.89 18.08 25.22
#